data_AF-A0A424Z2Q9-F1
#
_entry.id   AF-A0A424Z2Q9-F1
#
_cell.length_a   1.000
_cell.length_b   1.000
_cell.length_c   1.000
_cell.angle_alpha   90.00
_cell.angle_beta   90.00
_cell.angle_gamma   90.00
#
_symmetry.space_group_name_H-M   'P 1'
#
loop_
_entity.id
_entity.type
_entity.pdbx_description
1 polymer ?
#
loop_
_entity_poly.entity_id
_entity_poly.type
_entity_poly.pdbx_seq_one_letter_code
_entity_poly.pdbx_strand_id
1 'polypeptide(L)'
;MKNTVTEASIYEAQGLKDEALEIYKNILKENPDNQNAIDAIRRLSGFRSKHKDLNTQMLDFFINMKSDEEINEFKRWLIKI
;
A
#
# COMPACT_ATOMS: atom_id res chain seq x y z
N MET A 1 -9.96 -7.33 26.05
CA MET A 1 -10.44 -8.00 24.83
C MET A 1 -9.22 -8.58 24.14
N LYS A 2 -9.30 -9.80 23.60
CA LYS A 2 -8.17 -10.47 22.97
C LYS A 2 -8.09 -10.02 21.51
N ASN A 3 -7.04 -9.28 21.15
CA ASN A 3 -6.84 -8.81 19.78
C ASN A 3 -6.45 -9.99 18.89
N THR A 4 -7.11 -10.14 17.73
CA THR A 4 -6.81 -11.23 16.78
C THR A 4 -6.46 -10.69 15.41
N VAL A 5 -5.64 -11.44 14.66
CA VAL A 5 -5.31 -11.12 13.27
C VAL A 5 -6.57 -11.02 12.41
N THR A 6 -7.53 -11.92 12.64
CA THR A 6 -8.81 -11.95 11.92
C THR A 6 -9.62 -10.67 12.12
N GLU A 7 -9.74 -10.19 13.36
CA GLU A 7 -10.44 -8.95 13.68
C GLU A 7 -9.79 -7.76 12.96
N ALA A 8 -8.47 -7.61 13.07
CA ALA A 8 -7.74 -6.55 12.38
C ALA A 8 -7.90 -6.62 10.85
N SER A 9 -7.91 -7.82 10.27
CA SER A 9 -8.14 -8.03 8.83
C SER A 9 -9.56 -7.62 8.39
N ILE A 10 -10.58 -7.79 9.24
CA ILE A 10 -11.95 -7.35 8.95
C ILE A 10 -12.01 -5.82 8.92
N TYR A 11 -11.46 -5.15 9.94
CA TYR A 11 -11.39 -3.68 9.97
C TYR A 11 -10.64 -3.14 8.74
N GLU A 12 -9.53 -3.76 8.38
CA GLU A 12 -8.76 -3.41 7.19
C GLU A 12 -9.61 -3.53 5.90
N ALA A 13 -10.32 -4.64 5.73
CA ALA A 13 -11.17 -4.89 4.56
C ALA A 13 -12.34 -3.89 4.46
N GLN A 14 -12.81 -3.35 5.59
CA GLN A 14 -13.84 -2.32 5.65
C GLN A 14 -13.30 -0.91 5.38
N GLY A 15 -11.98 -0.76 5.20
CA GLY A 15 -11.33 0.54 5.02
C GLY A 15 -11.01 1.27 6.31
N LEU A 16 -11.28 0.66 7.47
CA LEU A 16 -10.98 1.17 8.81
C LEU A 16 -9.51 0.91 9.16
N LYS A 17 -8.62 1.58 8.43
CA LYS A 17 -7.18 1.29 8.41
C LYS A 17 -6.49 1.69 9.71
N ASP A 18 -6.93 2.75 10.37
CA ASP A 18 -6.32 3.22 11.60
C ASP A 18 -6.65 2.29 12.78
N GLU A 19 -7.91 1.84 12.83
CA GLU A 19 -8.40 0.84 13.79
C GLU A 19 -7.70 -0.50 13.59
N ALA A 20 -7.62 -0.97 12.34
CA ALA A 20 -6.88 -2.20 12.01
C ALA A 20 -5.41 -2.09 12.45
N LEU A 21 -4.76 -0.96 12.19
CA LEU A 21 -3.37 -0.71 12.54
C LEU A 21 -3.15 -0.75 14.06
N GLU A 22 -4.07 -0.21 14.86
CA GLU A 22 -3.99 -0.27 16.32
C GLU A 22 -4.05 -1.71 16.84
N ILE A 23 -4.96 -2.52 16.29
CA ILE A 23 -5.11 -3.93 16.67
C ILE A 23 -3.84 -4.71 16.30
N TYR A 24 -3.28 -4.53 15.09
CA TYR A 24 -2.02 -5.17 14.70
C TYR A 24 -0.84 -4.78 15.59
N LYS A 25 -0.74 -3.51 16.01
CA LYS A 25 0.29 -3.07 16.97
C LYS A 25 0.15 -3.77 18.31
N ASN A 26 -1.08 -3.95 18.79
CA ASN A 26 -1.31 -4.64 20.06
C ASN A 26 -0.99 -6.14 19.97
N ILE A 27 -1.26 -6.78 18.83
CA ILE A 27 -0.84 -8.18 18.57
C ILE A 27 0.68 -8.32 18.67
N LEU A 28 1.46 -7.38 18.09
CA LEU A 28 2.93 -7.44 18.16
C LEU A 28 3.49 -7.16 19.55
N LYS A 29 2.77 -6.45 20.43
CA LYS A 29 3.19 -6.30 21.84
C LYS A 29 3.14 -7.63 22.58
N GLU A 30 2.17 -8.50 22.26
CA GLU A 30 2.00 -9.81 22.90
C GLU A 30 2.80 -10.91 22.19
N ASN A 31 2.88 -10.85 20.86
CA ASN A 31 3.61 -11.78 20.03
C ASN A 31 4.44 -11.03 18.96
N PRO A 32 5.66 -10.61 19.29
CA PRO A 32 6.53 -9.83 18.41
C PRO A 32 6.86 -10.51 17.08
N ASP A 33 6.82 -11.84 17.02
CA ASP A 33 7.19 -12.64 15.84
C ASP A 33 5.98 -12.96 14.95
N ASN A 34 4.83 -12.34 15.20
CA ASN A 34 3.63 -12.55 14.39
C ASN A 34 3.78 -11.90 13.00
N GLN A 35 4.21 -12.71 12.04
CA GLN A 35 4.48 -12.27 10.67
C GLN A 35 3.30 -11.55 10.00
N ASN A 36 2.06 -12.00 10.24
CA ASN A 36 0.85 -11.37 9.68
C ASN A 36 0.69 -9.93 10.17
N ALA A 37 0.91 -9.69 11.48
CA ALA A 37 0.81 -8.36 12.05
C ALA A 37 1.97 -7.44 11.60
N ILE A 38 3.19 -7.98 11.45
CA ILE A 38 4.33 -7.24 10.88
C ILE A 38 4.01 -6.77 9.46
N ASP A 39 3.54 -7.68 8.60
CA ASP A 39 3.27 -7.37 7.20
C ASP A 39 2.09 -6.40 7.04
N ALA A 40 1.08 -6.53 7.90
CA ALA A 40 -0.05 -5.62 7.95
C ALA A 40 0.36 -4.20 8.36
N ILE A 41 1.17 -4.04 9.40
CA ILE A 41 1.68 -2.72 9.80
C ILE A 41 2.51 -2.10 8.67
N ARG A 42 3.35 -2.87 7.98
CA ARG A 42 4.14 -2.35 6.85
C ARG A 42 3.25 -1.77 5.74
N ARG A 43 2.17 -2.47 5.41
CA ARG A 43 1.20 -2.05 4.39
C ARG A 43 0.32 -0.87 4.84
N LEU A 44 -0.14 -0.88 6.09
CA LEU A 44 -1.13 0.07 6.63
C LEU A 44 -0.51 1.37 7.15
N SER A 45 0.74 1.34 7.64
CA SER A 45 1.42 2.51 8.20
C SER A 45 1.73 3.61 7.18
N GLY A 46 1.35 3.44 5.92
CA GLY A 46 1.61 4.44 4.89
C GLY A 46 3.09 4.65 4.63
N PHE A 47 3.97 3.75 5.11
CA PHE A 47 5.26 3.47 4.49
C PHE A 47 4.98 2.89 3.10
N ARG A 48 4.41 3.72 2.22
CA ARG A 48 4.68 3.65 0.81
C ARG A 48 6.18 3.61 0.77
N SER A 49 6.72 2.45 0.37
CA SER A 49 8.11 2.37 0.01
C SER A 49 8.36 3.61 -0.84
N LYS A 50 9.24 4.51 -0.37
CA LYS A 50 9.86 5.47 -1.27
C LYS A 50 10.66 4.58 -2.19
N HIS A 51 9.98 3.97 -3.17
CA HIS A 51 10.59 3.20 -4.21
C HIS A 51 11.54 4.21 -4.82
N LYS A 52 12.82 4.05 -4.53
CA LYS A 52 13.85 5.01 -4.92
C LYS A 52 13.89 5.15 -6.45
N ASP A 53 13.33 4.15 -7.13
CA ASP A 53 13.20 3.99 -8.57
C ASP A 53 11.77 4.27 -9.09
N LEU A 54 10.86 4.81 -8.27
CA LEU A 54 9.53 5.19 -8.77
C LEU A 54 9.68 6.34 -9.76
N ASN A 55 9.28 6.12 -11.01
CA ASN A 55 9.25 7.18 -12.01
C ASN A 55 8.01 8.07 -11.79
N THR A 56 8.13 9.02 -10.87
CA THR A 56 7.04 9.96 -10.52
C THR A 56 6.65 10.85 -11.68
N GLN A 57 7.57 11.14 -12.59
CA GLN A 57 7.30 11.90 -13.81
C GLN A 57 6.31 11.15 -14.72
N MET A 58 6.51 9.84 -14.90
CA MET A 58 5.64 9.03 -15.76
C MET A 58 4.30 8.69 -15.08
N LEU A 59 4.29 8.60 -13.75
CA LEU A 59 3.05 8.55 -12.98
C LEU A 59 2.22 9.83 -13.19
N ASP A 60 2.86 11.00 -13.10
CA ASP A 60 2.18 12.28 -13.32
C ASP A 60 1.69 12.42 -14.77
N PHE A 61 2.51 12.01 -15.74
CA PHE A 61 2.12 11.97 -17.15
C PHE A 61 0.87 11.11 -17.39
N PHE A 62 0.83 9.90 -16.80
CA PHE A 62 -0.32 9.01 -16.88
C PHE A 62 -1.61 9.63 -16.30
N ILE A 63 -1.49 10.39 -15.20
CA ILE A 63 -2.65 11.02 -14.55
C ILE A 63 -3.19 12.19 -15.40
N ASN A 64 -2.29 12.92 -16.06
CA ASN A 64 -2.62 14.18 -16.74
C ASN A 64 -2.87 14.05 -18.24
N MET A 65 -2.51 12.92 -18.88
CA MET A 65 -2.73 12.71 -20.32
C MET A 65 -4.21 12.77 -20.70
N LYS A 66 -4.53 13.39 -21.84
CA LYS A 66 -5.92 13.57 -22.31
C LYS A 66 -6.13 13.21 -23.78
N SER A 67 -5.05 13.15 -24.56
CA SER A 67 -5.09 12.86 -25.99
C SER A 67 -4.60 11.47 -26.32
N ASP A 68 -5.06 10.93 -27.45
CA ASP A 68 -4.58 9.64 -27.98
C ASP A 68 -3.08 9.68 -28.30
N GLU A 69 -2.53 10.84 -28.62
CA GLU A 69 -1.11 11.04 -28.89
C GLU A 69 -0.27 10.88 -27.61
N GLU A 70 -0.66 11.55 -26.52
CA GLU A 70 -0.02 11.38 -25.20
C GLU A 70 -0.16 9.94 -24.69
N ILE A 71 -1.31 9.29 -24.91
CA ILE A 71 -1.50 7.87 -24.56
C ILE A 71 -0.52 6.98 -25.32
N ASN A 72 -0.29 7.26 -26.61
CA ASN A 72 0.65 6.49 -27.42
C ASN A 72 2.11 6.73 -27.01
N GLU A 73 2.46 7.94 -26.60
CA GLU A 73 3.76 8.26 -26.01
C GLU A 73 4.00 7.48 -24.71
N PHE A 74 3.01 7.46 -23.81
CA PHE A 74 3.09 6.67 -22.57
C PHE A 74 3.27 5.18 -22.87
N LYS A 75 2.54 4.64 -23.85
CA LYS A 75 2.67 3.24 -24.28
C LYS A 75 4.06 2.92 -24.82
N ARG A 76 4.67 3.82 -25.62
CA ARG A 76 6.05 3.63 -26.11
C ARG A 76 7.04 3.57 -24.94
N TRP A 77 6.89 4.48 -23.98
CA TRP A 77 7.73 4.50 -22.78
C TRP A 77 7.63 3.18 -21.97
N LEU A 78 6.43 2.60 -21.81
CA LEU A 78 6.23 1.34 -21.08
C LEU A 78 6.99 0.15 -21.70
N ILE A 79 7.08 0.11 -23.03
CA ILE A 79 7.65 -1.04 -23.75
C ILE A 79 9.18 -0.89 -23.93
N LYS A 80 9.75 0.31 -23.67
CA LYS A 80 11.18 0.63 -23.88
C LYS A 80 11.71 0.15 -25.24
N ILE A 81 10.96 0.39 -26.31
CA ILE A 81 11.45 0.26 -27.70
C ILE A 81 12.10 1.57 -28.11
#